data_AF-U9W1U3-F1
#
_entry.id   AF-U9W1U3-F1
#
_cell.length_a   1.000
_cell.length_b   1.000
_cell.length_c   1.000
_cell.angle_alpha   90.00
_cell.angle_beta   90.00
_cell.angle_gamma   90.00
#
_symmetry.space_group_name_H-M   'P 1'
#
loop_
_entity.id
_entity.type
_entity.pdbx_description
1 polymer ?
#
loop_
_entity_poly.entity_id
_entity_poly.type
_entity_poly.pdbx_seq_one_letter_code
_entity_poly.pdbx_strand_id
1 'polypeptide(L)'
;MGSDVLILTIYFLVVIYVLYQMALSVENALENKLRIDLNRTVLTEQLGQQLQQLPPDQKITAEIEDLEIEGKKLPPQLSLSVTSQINPKQTRKVVVKVGPMGKMPMAESLMALNVTIINTTSDAQIFIDWDKSSVTAGLARQTQRVVRSGIPISSDLSRSQVLSVINPGETFSTKVTGENRLSLNAETRTLTPGRALVNMQEVATKIALFMEDSAEDEEIPPVFAYSLGLMIGIRQITHDQTNHTTYLLLPFAFQAVLLPDEIAFPPLRWLLNRPRPATAREAFSALILGRPRL
;
A
#
# COMPACT_ATOMS: atom_id res chain seq x y z
N MET A 1 -9.47 -35.52 -48.94
CA MET A 1 -8.56 -34.34 -48.86
C MET A 1 -9.23 -33.11 -48.26
N GLY A 2 -10.50 -32.80 -48.52
CA GLY A 2 -11.16 -31.63 -47.89
C GLY A 2 -11.47 -31.78 -46.40
N SER A 3 -11.78 -32.99 -45.94
CA SER A 3 -12.05 -33.31 -44.52
C SER A 3 -10.83 -33.07 -43.63
N ASP A 4 -9.64 -33.45 -44.09
CA ASP A 4 -8.41 -33.40 -43.31
C ASP A 4 -7.94 -31.94 -43.12
N VAL A 5 -8.13 -31.11 -44.13
CA VAL A 5 -7.86 -29.65 -44.07
C VAL A 5 -8.85 -28.95 -43.12
N LEU A 6 -10.12 -29.39 -43.09
CA LEU A 6 -11.13 -28.84 -42.18
C LEU A 6 -10.85 -29.21 -40.72
N ILE A 7 -10.44 -30.45 -40.45
CA ILE A 7 -10.04 -30.89 -39.11
C ILE A 7 -8.78 -30.15 -38.65
N LEU A 8 -7.79 -29.99 -39.54
CA LEU A 8 -6.56 -29.27 -39.24
C LEU A 8 -6.81 -27.79 -38.91
N THR A 9 -7.68 -27.11 -39.67
CA THR A 9 -8.02 -25.71 -39.43
C THR A 9 -8.77 -25.49 -38.12
N ILE A 10 -9.73 -26.37 -37.79
CA ILE A 10 -10.42 -26.34 -36.49
C ILE A 10 -9.43 -26.58 -35.35
N TYR A 11 -8.52 -27.54 -35.52
CA TYR A 11 -7.48 -27.83 -34.51
C TYR A 11 -6.60 -26.60 -34.25
N PHE A 12 -6.10 -25.95 -35.30
CA PHE A 12 -5.32 -24.72 -35.14
C PHE A 12 -6.12 -23.59 -34.48
N LEU A 13 -7.39 -23.42 -34.83
CA LEU A 13 -8.24 -22.39 -34.22
C LEU A 13 -8.42 -22.63 -32.71
N VAL A 14 -8.69 -23.88 -32.31
CA VAL A 14 -8.80 -24.26 -30.89
C VAL A 14 -7.49 -24.06 -30.15
N VAL A 15 -6.36 -24.48 -30.72
CA VAL A 15 -5.03 -24.30 -30.09
C VAL A 15 -4.68 -22.82 -29.94
N ILE A 16 -4.91 -22.00 -30.97
CA ILE A 16 -4.68 -20.55 -30.92
C ILE A 16 -5.61 -19.90 -29.88
N TYR A 17 -6.87 -20.31 -29.83
CA TYR A 17 -7.82 -19.80 -28.84
C TYR A 17 -7.39 -20.14 -27.41
N VAL A 18 -6.95 -21.37 -27.15
CA VAL A 18 -6.46 -21.77 -25.82
C VAL A 18 -5.18 -21.00 -25.46
N LEU A 19 -4.24 -20.83 -26.41
CA LEU A 19 -3.03 -20.03 -26.19
C LEU A 19 -3.36 -18.56 -25.94
N TYR A 20 -4.36 -18.01 -26.63
CA TYR A 20 -4.84 -16.65 -26.41
C TYR A 20 -5.49 -16.49 -25.02
N GLN A 21 -6.31 -17.45 -24.60
CA GLN A 21 -6.90 -17.47 -23.25
C GLN A 21 -5.83 -17.64 -22.17
N MET A 22 -4.80 -18.45 -22.40
CA MET A 22 -3.65 -18.55 -21.51
C MET A 22 -2.87 -17.23 -21.44
N ALA A 23 -2.63 -16.57 -22.58
CA ALA A 23 -1.95 -15.29 -22.63
C ALA A 23 -2.72 -14.20 -21.84
N LEU A 24 -4.03 -14.08 -22.06
CA LEU A 24 -4.93 -13.19 -21.31
C LEU A 24 -4.95 -13.50 -19.80
N SER A 25 -4.96 -14.78 -19.43
CA SER A 25 -4.93 -15.18 -18.02
C SER A 25 -3.60 -14.83 -17.35
N VAL A 26 -2.49 -14.92 -18.08
CA VAL A 26 -1.14 -14.57 -17.59
C VAL A 26 -0.98 -13.04 -17.52
N GLU A 27 -1.51 -12.31 -18.49
CA GLU A 27 -1.54 -10.85 -18.53
C GLU A 27 -2.31 -10.29 -17.32
N ASN A 28 -3.56 -10.75 -17.11
CA ASN A 28 -4.36 -10.36 -15.94
C ASN A 28 -3.71 -10.72 -14.58
N ALA A 29 -2.85 -11.75 -14.54
CA ALA A 29 -2.19 -12.19 -13.31
C ALA A 29 -0.86 -11.47 -13.02
N LEU A 30 -0.20 -10.89 -14.03
CA LEU A 30 1.13 -10.29 -13.90
C LEU A 30 1.15 -8.76 -13.99
N GLU A 31 0.04 -8.12 -14.39
CA GLU A 31 -0.04 -6.68 -14.52
C GLU A 31 -0.23 -5.98 -13.16
N ASN A 32 0.89 -5.62 -12.55
CA ASN A 32 0.93 -4.60 -11.50
C ASN A 32 0.56 -3.23 -12.10
N LYS A 33 -0.73 -2.89 -12.13
CA LYS A 33 -1.24 -1.65 -12.75
C LYS A 33 -1.28 -0.44 -11.83
N LEU A 34 -1.22 -0.66 -10.52
CA LEU A 34 -1.29 0.42 -9.55
C LEU A 34 -0.03 0.42 -8.69
N ARG A 35 0.50 1.61 -8.43
CA ARG A 35 1.51 1.84 -7.41
C ARG A 35 0.91 2.70 -6.31
N ILE A 36 1.04 2.26 -5.07
CA ILE A 36 0.61 3.03 -3.89
C ILE A 36 1.83 3.65 -3.24
N ASP A 37 1.85 4.98 -3.22
CA ASP A 37 2.92 5.78 -2.67
C ASP A 37 2.43 6.56 -1.43
N LEU A 38 3.33 6.73 -0.46
CA LEU A 38 3.07 7.57 0.72
C LEU A 38 3.26 9.03 0.31
N ASN A 39 2.25 9.87 0.59
CA ASN A 39 2.38 11.31 0.48
C ASN A 39 3.24 11.84 1.62
N ARG A 40 4.54 11.98 1.33
CA ARG A 40 5.55 12.43 2.28
C ARG A 40 5.29 13.85 2.75
N THR A 41 4.91 14.73 1.83
CA THR A 41 4.68 16.16 2.10
C THR A 41 3.64 16.34 3.21
N VAL A 42 2.47 15.70 3.06
CA VAL A 42 1.39 15.77 4.06
C VAL A 42 1.86 15.22 5.41
N LEU A 43 2.56 14.09 5.41
CA LEU A 43 3.08 13.48 6.64
C LEU A 43 4.07 14.41 7.35
N THR A 44 5.05 14.97 6.63
CA THR A 44 6.08 15.85 7.19
C THR A 44 5.54 17.19 7.67
N GLU A 45 4.62 17.80 6.93
CA GLU A 45 4.06 19.11 7.28
C GLU A 45 3.20 19.01 8.53
N GLN A 46 2.26 18.07 8.57
CA GLN A 46 1.35 17.91 9.70
C GLN A 46 2.07 17.43 10.96
N LEU A 47 3.04 16.51 10.81
CA LEU A 47 3.85 16.08 11.95
C LEU A 47 4.79 17.19 12.41
N GLY A 48 5.40 17.94 11.49
CA GLY A 48 6.26 19.08 11.81
C GLY A 48 5.53 20.16 12.63
N GLN A 49 4.29 20.48 12.26
CA GLN A 49 3.44 21.41 13.03
C GLN A 49 3.16 20.90 14.44
N GLN A 50 2.87 19.60 14.61
CA GLN A 50 2.65 19.01 15.93
C GLN A 50 3.92 19.04 16.79
N LEU A 51 5.08 18.70 16.20
CA LEU A 51 6.36 18.70 16.92
C LEU A 51 6.78 20.10 17.37
N GLN A 52 6.45 21.15 16.61
CA GLN A 52 6.70 22.54 17.00
C GLN A 52 5.87 23.01 18.20
N GLN A 53 4.71 22.39 18.43
CA GLN A 53 3.84 22.70 19.56
C GLN A 53 4.22 21.94 20.84
N LEU A 54 5.19 21.02 20.75
CA LEU A 54 5.63 20.27 21.92
C LEU A 54 6.41 21.14 22.91
N PRO A 55 6.27 20.87 24.22
CA PRO A 55 7.08 21.51 25.25
C PRO A 55 8.60 21.33 25.01
N PRO A 56 9.43 22.34 25.36
CA PRO A 56 10.87 22.35 25.06
C PRO A 56 11.67 21.25 25.79
N ASP A 57 11.12 20.68 26.84
CA ASP A 57 11.64 19.54 27.61
C ASP A 57 11.47 18.18 26.89
N GLN A 58 10.74 18.15 25.77
CA GLN A 58 10.53 16.96 24.95
C GLN A 58 11.10 17.15 23.55
N LYS A 59 12.34 16.66 23.34
CA LYS A 59 12.96 16.64 22.01
C LYS A 59 12.58 15.35 21.28
N ILE A 60 11.50 15.43 20.51
CA ILE A 60 11.11 14.39 19.55
C ILE A 60 11.36 14.95 18.15
N THR A 61 12.12 14.23 17.34
CA THR A 61 12.30 14.56 15.92
C THR A 61 11.73 13.43 15.07
N ALA A 62 11.22 13.78 13.89
CA ALA A 62 10.66 12.81 12.96
C ALA A 62 11.38 12.90 11.61
N GLU A 63 11.68 11.75 11.04
CA GLU A 63 12.30 11.61 9.73
C GLU A 63 11.63 10.47 8.97
N ILE A 64 11.49 10.63 7.66
CA ILE A 64 11.05 9.53 6.79
C ILE A 64 12.31 8.85 6.28
N GLU A 65 12.50 7.59 6.65
CA GLU A 65 13.65 6.80 6.24
C GLU A 65 13.30 5.98 4.99
N ASP A 66 14.09 6.17 3.94
CA ASP A 66 14.14 5.28 2.79
C ASP A 66 15.22 4.24 3.00
N LEU A 67 14.82 2.98 3.15
CA LEU A 67 15.77 1.88 3.26
C LEU A 67 15.96 1.23 1.89
N GLU A 68 17.22 1.03 1.51
CA GLU A 68 17.60 0.20 0.36
C GLU A 68 18.36 -1.02 0.89
N ILE A 69 17.86 -2.21 0.60
CA ILE A 69 18.54 -3.47 0.93
C ILE A 69 18.83 -4.19 -0.39
N GLU A 70 20.09 -4.50 -0.65
CA GLU A 70 20.52 -5.26 -1.85
C GLU A 70 20.05 -4.64 -3.19
N GLY A 71 20.01 -3.31 -3.28
CA GLY A 71 19.55 -2.59 -4.47
C GLY A 71 18.02 -2.58 -4.66
N LYS A 72 17.25 -3.12 -3.71
CA LYS A 72 15.79 -3.02 -3.68
C LYS A 72 15.35 -1.92 -2.72
N LYS A 73 14.61 -0.94 -3.25
CA LYS A 73 13.94 0.11 -2.47
C LYS A 73 12.82 -0.50 -1.63
N LEU A 74 12.93 -0.42 -0.31
CA LEU A 74 11.87 -0.79 0.61
C LEU A 74 10.81 0.32 0.68
N PRO A 75 9.58 0.00 1.10
CA PRO A 75 8.59 1.03 1.36
C PRO A 75 9.10 2.00 2.43
N PRO A 76 8.83 3.30 2.28
CA PRO A 76 9.26 4.31 3.24
C PRO A 76 8.68 4.03 4.62
N GLN A 77 9.48 4.27 5.65
CA GLN A 77 9.07 4.12 7.04
C GLN A 77 9.22 5.44 7.78
N LEU A 78 8.34 5.71 8.74
CA LEU A 78 8.48 6.87 9.62
C LEU A 78 9.36 6.47 10.79
N SER A 79 10.50 7.14 10.98
CA SER A 79 11.31 7.02 12.19
C SER A 79 11.11 8.24 13.08
N LEU A 80 10.70 7.99 14.31
CA LEU A 80 10.59 8.99 15.36
C LEU A 80 11.79 8.82 16.28
N SER A 81 12.66 9.81 16.29
CA SER A 81 13.80 9.86 17.19
C SER A 81 13.39 10.55 18.48
N VAL A 82 13.40 9.80 19.57
CA VAL A 82 13.10 10.29 20.92
C VAL A 82 14.43 10.46 21.65
N THR A 83 14.74 11.70 22.05
CA THR A 83 15.91 11.96 22.89
C THR A 83 15.54 11.68 24.35
N SER A 84 16.29 10.79 25.00
CA SER A 84 16.11 10.51 26.42
C SER A 84 16.45 11.73 27.28
N GLN A 85 15.65 12.00 28.30
CA GLN A 85 15.94 13.03 29.31
C GLN A 85 17.15 12.66 30.18
N ILE A 86 17.44 11.37 30.35
CA ILE A 86 18.53 10.87 31.20
C ILE A 86 19.89 11.01 30.50
N ASN A 87 19.94 10.81 29.18
CA ASN A 87 21.16 10.96 28.40
C ASN A 87 20.88 11.63 27.04
N PRO A 88 21.13 12.95 26.92
CA PRO A 88 20.84 13.68 25.69
C PRO A 88 21.72 13.27 24.50
N LYS A 89 22.76 12.44 24.72
CA LYS A 89 23.60 11.87 23.66
C LYS A 89 23.06 10.56 23.08
N GLN A 90 22.06 9.93 23.70
CA GLN A 90 21.42 8.72 23.19
C GLN A 90 20.08 9.08 22.53
N THR A 91 20.12 9.26 21.22
CA THR A 91 18.92 9.34 20.38
C THR A 91 18.48 7.93 20.03
N ARG A 92 17.26 7.55 20.42
CA ARG A 92 16.71 6.22 20.13
C ARG A 92 15.49 6.33 19.26
N LYS A 93 15.26 5.30 18.43
CA LYS A 93 14.30 5.38 17.33
C LYS A 93 13.05 4.53 17.60
N VAL A 94 11.90 5.09 17.33
CA VAL A 94 10.63 4.39 17.20
C VAL A 94 10.31 4.36 15.73
N VAL A 95 10.27 3.19 15.12
CA VAL A 95 9.98 3.06 13.69
C VAL A 95 8.53 2.63 13.52
N VAL A 96 7.76 3.41 12.78
CA VAL A 96 6.36 3.14 12.42
C VAL A 96 6.29 2.86 10.93
N LYS A 97 5.80 1.67 10.59
CA LYS A 97 5.57 1.25 9.21
C LYS A 97 4.08 1.02 9.01
N VAL A 98 3.54 1.58 7.95
CA VAL A 98 2.15 1.40 7.55
C VAL A 98 2.13 0.92 6.11
N GLY A 99 1.39 -0.16 5.86
CA GLY A 99 1.22 -0.73 4.54
C GLY A 99 -0.19 -1.23 4.30
N PRO A 100 -0.46 -1.83 3.13
CA PRO A 100 0.52 -2.17 2.10
C PRO A 100 0.96 -0.95 1.26
N MET A 101 2.07 -1.05 0.54
CA MET A 101 2.65 0.03 -0.28
C MET A 101 3.35 -0.57 -1.50
N GLY A 102 3.59 0.24 -2.53
CA GLY A 102 4.29 -0.17 -3.75
C GLY A 102 3.36 -0.72 -4.82
N LYS A 103 3.90 -1.57 -5.69
CA LYS A 103 3.17 -2.16 -6.82
C LYS A 103 2.10 -3.14 -6.32
N MET A 104 0.86 -2.97 -6.77
CA MET A 104 -0.27 -3.85 -6.45
C MET A 104 -1.03 -4.27 -7.71
N PRO A 105 -1.52 -5.52 -7.74
CA PRO A 105 -2.43 -5.96 -8.79
C PRO A 105 -3.79 -5.27 -8.64
N MET A 106 -4.38 -4.84 -9.75
CA MET A 106 -5.76 -4.30 -9.76
C MET A 106 -6.81 -5.32 -9.33
N ALA A 107 -6.55 -6.61 -9.57
CA ALA A 107 -7.50 -7.68 -9.26
C ALA A 107 -7.74 -7.83 -7.75
N GLU A 108 -6.78 -7.42 -6.92
CA GLU A 108 -6.88 -7.57 -5.46
C GLU A 108 -7.54 -6.35 -4.81
N SER A 109 -8.50 -6.62 -3.93
CA SER A 109 -9.07 -5.60 -3.06
C SER A 109 -8.35 -5.58 -1.72
N LEU A 110 -8.06 -4.38 -1.23
CA LEU A 110 -7.39 -4.19 0.04
C LEU A 110 -8.40 -4.31 1.19
N MET A 111 -8.28 -5.37 1.98
CA MET A 111 -9.20 -5.64 3.10
C MET A 111 -8.81 -4.93 4.41
N ALA A 112 -7.50 -4.79 4.65
CA ALA A 112 -6.96 -4.24 5.89
C ALA A 112 -5.57 -3.64 5.66
N LEU A 113 -5.19 -2.67 6.48
CA LEU A 113 -3.85 -2.07 6.51
C LEU A 113 -2.98 -2.84 7.51
N ASN A 114 -1.69 -2.96 7.24
CA ASN A 114 -0.74 -3.50 8.19
C ASN A 114 -0.04 -2.35 8.91
N VAL A 115 -0.04 -2.36 10.24
CA VAL A 115 0.66 -1.38 11.07
C VAL A 115 1.70 -2.13 11.88
N THR A 116 2.97 -1.76 11.70
CA THR A 116 4.10 -2.32 12.44
C THR A 116 4.83 -1.20 13.15
N ILE A 117 4.99 -1.32 14.46
CA ILE A 117 5.75 -0.38 15.28
C ILE A 117 6.89 -1.14 15.94
N ILE A 118 8.11 -0.64 15.77
CA ILE A 118 9.33 -1.18 16.33
C ILE A 118 9.85 -0.18 17.36
N ASN A 119 9.83 -0.56 18.63
CA ASN A 119 10.34 0.26 19.72
C ASN A 119 11.80 -0.07 20.00
N THR A 120 12.75 0.69 19.44
CA THR A 120 14.18 0.49 19.76
C THR A 120 14.65 1.32 20.96
N THR A 121 13.74 2.01 21.64
CA THR A 121 14.07 2.73 22.88
C THR A 121 14.35 1.71 24.00
N SER A 122 15.14 2.10 25.01
CA SER A 122 15.34 1.29 26.23
C SER A 122 14.58 1.83 27.45
N ASP A 123 13.97 3.00 27.32
CA ASP A 123 13.44 3.80 28.42
C ASP A 123 12.11 4.50 28.06
N ALA A 124 11.46 4.14 26.94
CA ALA A 124 10.15 4.68 26.60
C ALA A 124 9.16 3.57 26.23
N GLN A 125 7.94 3.68 26.76
CA GLN A 125 6.79 2.88 26.35
C GLN A 125 6.00 3.65 25.30
N ILE A 126 5.54 2.91 24.30
CA ILE A 126 4.65 3.45 23.27
C ILE A 126 3.25 2.91 23.51
N PHE A 127 2.27 3.80 23.45
CA PHE A 127 0.85 3.51 23.50
C PHE A 127 0.27 3.73 22.12
N ILE A 128 -0.67 2.90 21.71
CA ILE A 128 -1.51 3.16 20.54
C ILE A 128 -2.94 3.29 21.03
N ASP A 129 -3.54 4.46 20.78
CA ASP A 129 -4.93 4.75 21.06
C ASP A 129 -5.76 4.50 19.78
N TRP A 130 -6.34 3.32 19.68
CA TRP A 130 -7.13 2.90 18.53
C TRP A 130 -8.43 3.68 18.38
N ASP A 131 -8.99 4.18 19.48
CA ASP A 131 -10.27 4.90 19.48
C ASP A 131 -10.12 6.33 18.96
N LYS A 132 -8.96 6.94 19.20
CA LYS A 132 -8.59 8.23 18.61
C LYS A 132 -7.88 8.10 17.27
N SER A 133 -7.70 6.88 16.78
CA SER A 133 -7.15 6.63 15.44
C SER A 133 -8.26 6.56 14.41
N SER A 134 -8.00 7.08 13.21
CA SER A 134 -8.97 7.15 12.13
C SER A 134 -8.43 6.57 10.84
N VAL A 135 -9.27 5.87 10.08
CA VAL A 135 -8.98 5.42 8.72
C VAL A 135 -9.98 6.05 7.77
N THR A 136 -9.48 6.56 6.65
CA THR A 136 -10.31 7.10 5.58
C THR A 136 -9.97 6.33 4.31
N ALA A 137 -10.97 5.73 3.69
CA ALA A 137 -10.73 4.88 2.53
C ALA A 137 -11.89 4.90 1.54
N GLY A 138 -11.55 4.64 0.27
CA GLY A 138 -12.50 4.54 -0.82
C GLY A 138 -12.98 5.89 -1.35
N LEU A 139 -13.82 5.81 -2.38
CA LEU A 139 -14.25 6.95 -3.20
C LEU A 139 -15.03 8.02 -2.43
N ALA A 140 -15.78 7.61 -1.41
CA ALA A 140 -16.58 8.49 -0.58
C ALA A 140 -15.76 9.24 0.48
N ARG A 141 -14.47 8.92 0.64
CA ARG A 141 -13.55 9.49 1.65
C ARG A 141 -14.18 9.58 3.05
N GLN A 142 -14.93 8.54 3.41
CA GLN A 142 -15.56 8.47 4.73
C GLN A 142 -14.50 8.14 5.77
N THR A 143 -14.31 9.04 6.72
CA THR A 143 -13.45 8.82 7.89
C THR A 143 -14.18 7.97 8.91
N GLN A 144 -13.47 6.98 9.44
CA GLN A 144 -14.02 5.99 10.36
C GLN A 144 -13.04 5.70 11.47
N ARG A 145 -13.56 5.23 12.60
CA ARG A 145 -12.74 4.71 13.68
C ARG A 145 -11.98 3.47 13.21
N VAL A 146 -10.71 3.40 13.63
CA VAL A 146 -9.85 2.25 13.35
C VAL A 146 -10.24 1.10 14.26
N VAL A 147 -10.35 -0.11 13.70
CA VAL A 147 -10.54 -1.34 14.45
C VAL A 147 -9.40 -2.30 14.16
N ARG A 148 -8.72 -2.76 15.21
CA ARG A 148 -7.63 -3.74 15.08
C ARG A 148 -8.15 -5.17 14.92
N SER A 149 -7.48 -5.94 14.09
CA SER A 149 -7.76 -7.36 13.84
C SER A 149 -6.96 -8.23 14.82
N GLY A 150 -7.47 -9.42 15.15
CA GLY A 150 -6.76 -10.42 15.97
C GLY A 150 -7.29 -10.59 17.40
N ILE A 151 -8.27 -9.79 17.81
CA ILE A 151 -9.05 -10.01 19.02
C ILE A 151 -10.51 -10.18 18.59
N PRO A 152 -11.28 -11.11 19.19
CA PRO A 152 -12.71 -11.20 18.93
C PRO A 152 -13.37 -9.84 19.17
N ILE A 153 -13.84 -9.21 18.09
CA ILE A 153 -14.53 -7.94 18.17
C ILE A 153 -15.97 -8.23 18.61
N SER A 154 -16.35 -7.66 19.75
CA SER A 154 -17.72 -7.68 20.24
C SER A 154 -18.66 -7.12 19.17
N SER A 155 -19.86 -7.68 19.05
CA SER A 155 -20.92 -7.10 18.20
C SER A 155 -21.28 -5.67 18.60
N ASP A 156 -21.05 -5.31 19.86
CA ASP A 156 -21.19 -3.96 20.40
C ASP A 156 -19.92 -3.14 20.13
N LEU A 157 -19.99 -2.29 19.09
CA LEU A 157 -18.92 -1.38 18.66
C LEU A 157 -18.85 -0.08 19.46
N SER A 158 -19.85 0.20 20.31
CA SER A 158 -19.85 1.40 21.17
C SER A 158 -18.81 1.31 22.29
N ARG A 159 -18.30 0.10 22.56
CA ARG A 159 -17.27 -0.12 23.56
C ARG A 159 -15.93 0.45 23.12
N SER A 160 -15.24 1.05 24.08
CA SER A 160 -13.87 1.53 23.88
C SER A 160 -12.92 0.35 23.63
N GLN A 161 -11.97 0.53 22.72
CA GLN A 161 -10.92 -0.43 22.47
C GLN A 161 -9.81 -0.28 23.48
N VAL A 162 -9.23 -1.40 23.88
CA VAL A 162 -8.08 -1.43 24.79
C VAL A 162 -6.84 -0.88 24.07
N LEU A 163 -6.14 0.06 24.71
CA LEU A 163 -4.88 0.60 24.22
C LEU A 163 -3.85 -0.53 23.99
N SER A 164 -3.07 -0.44 22.92
CA SER A 164 -1.88 -1.29 22.79
C SER A 164 -0.72 -0.64 23.51
N VAL A 165 0.05 -1.42 24.26
CA VAL A 165 1.29 -0.98 24.92
C VAL A 165 2.45 -1.75 24.30
N ILE A 166 3.51 -1.05 23.92
CA ILE A 166 4.72 -1.61 23.33
C ILE A 166 5.89 -1.22 24.23
N ASN A 167 6.51 -2.21 24.86
CA ASN A 167 7.61 -1.96 25.78
C ASN A 167 8.91 -1.66 25.04
N PRO A 168 9.91 -1.10 25.74
CA PRO A 168 11.25 -0.92 25.20
C PRO A 168 11.82 -2.23 24.60
N GLY A 169 12.35 -2.16 23.38
CA GLY A 169 12.92 -3.31 22.66
C GLY A 169 11.91 -4.23 21.95
N GLU A 170 10.60 -3.98 22.08
CA GLU A 170 9.56 -4.82 21.49
C GLU A 170 9.12 -4.34 20.10
N THR A 171 8.60 -5.29 19.31
CA THR A 171 7.95 -5.01 18.03
C THR A 171 6.49 -5.45 18.11
N PHE A 172 5.61 -4.58 17.62
CA PHE A 172 4.18 -4.84 17.54
C PHE A 172 3.73 -4.75 16.08
N SER A 173 3.02 -5.77 15.60
CA SER A 173 2.47 -5.80 14.24
C SER A 173 1.02 -6.25 14.28
N THR A 174 0.14 -5.50 13.65
CA THR A 174 -1.28 -5.82 13.59
C THR A 174 -1.92 -5.34 12.29
N LYS A 175 -2.99 -6.03 11.89
CA LYS A 175 -3.84 -5.60 10.78
C LYS A 175 -4.95 -4.71 11.32
N VAL A 176 -5.25 -3.62 10.65
CA VAL A 176 -6.31 -2.68 11.03
C VAL A 176 -7.28 -2.45 9.87
N THR A 177 -8.54 -2.24 10.19
CA THR A 177 -9.59 -1.93 9.22
C THR A 177 -10.51 -0.83 9.75
N GLY A 178 -11.45 -0.38 8.93
CA GLY A 178 -12.46 0.60 9.33
C GLY A 178 -13.67 -0.08 9.98
N GLU A 179 -14.27 0.58 10.95
CA GLU A 179 -15.45 0.07 11.67
C GLU A 179 -16.60 -0.37 10.73
N ASN A 180 -16.87 0.40 9.66
CA ASN A 180 -17.97 0.09 8.74
C ASN A 180 -17.65 -1.04 7.72
N ARG A 181 -16.43 -1.59 7.78
CA ARG A 181 -15.94 -2.68 6.93
C ARG A 181 -16.09 -4.05 7.60
N LEU A 182 -16.52 -4.05 8.86
CA LEU A 182 -16.81 -5.25 9.60
C LEU A 182 -18.14 -5.86 9.17
N SER A 183 -18.20 -7.19 9.18
CA SER A 183 -19.39 -8.00 8.98
C SER A 183 -19.57 -8.92 10.17
N LEU A 184 -20.82 -9.14 10.57
CA LEU A 184 -21.15 -10.13 11.59
C LEU A 184 -21.00 -11.54 11.01
N ASN A 185 -20.15 -12.33 11.64
CA ASN A 185 -20.12 -13.77 11.37
C ASN A 185 -21.34 -14.42 12.05
N ALA A 186 -22.18 -15.08 11.25
CA ALA A 186 -23.44 -15.67 11.71
C ALA A 186 -23.25 -16.82 12.72
N GLU A 187 -22.11 -17.52 12.67
CA GLU A 187 -21.83 -18.68 13.52
C GLU A 187 -21.26 -18.27 14.88
N THR A 188 -20.26 -17.39 14.88
CA THR A 188 -19.55 -16.96 16.10
C THR A 188 -20.20 -15.75 16.77
N ARG A 189 -21.10 -15.05 16.08
CA ARG A 189 -21.65 -13.74 16.48
C ARG A 189 -20.58 -12.68 16.78
N THR A 190 -19.38 -12.85 16.23
CA THR A 190 -18.29 -11.89 16.32
C THR A 190 -18.17 -11.11 15.03
N LEU A 191 -17.66 -9.88 15.13
CA LEU A 191 -17.37 -9.07 13.94
C LEU A 191 -16.03 -9.47 13.34
N THR A 192 -16.01 -9.65 12.02
CA THR A 192 -14.81 -9.92 11.23
C THR A 192 -14.73 -8.95 10.05
N PRO A 193 -13.54 -8.63 9.51
CA PRO A 193 -13.45 -7.86 8.27
C PRO A 193 -14.18 -8.60 7.14
N GLY A 194 -15.22 -7.98 6.58
CA GLY A 194 -16.07 -8.59 5.55
C GLY A 194 -16.15 -7.81 4.25
N ARG A 195 -15.82 -6.52 4.28
CA ARG A 195 -15.81 -5.65 3.11
C ARG A 195 -14.41 -5.11 2.87
N ALA A 196 -14.08 -4.90 1.60
CA ALA A 196 -12.84 -4.24 1.22
C ALA A 196 -12.80 -2.81 1.78
N LEU A 197 -11.64 -2.45 2.30
CA LEU A 197 -11.30 -1.08 2.68
C LEU A 197 -11.13 -0.22 1.43
N VAL A 198 -10.40 -0.75 0.43
CA VAL A 198 -10.23 -0.12 -0.90
C VAL A 198 -10.39 -1.17 -1.99
N ASN A 199 -11.27 -0.88 -2.95
CA ASN A 199 -11.38 -1.65 -4.18
C ASN A 199 -10.45 -1.04 -5.24
N MET A 200 -9.41 -1.77 -5.65
CA MET A 200 -8.40 -1.26 -6.57
C MET A 200 -8.95 -1.07 -7.99
N GLN A 201 -9.96 -1.85 -8.39
CA GLN A 201 -10.64 -1.67 -9.68
C GLN A 201 -11.34 -0.31 -9.73
N GLU A 202 -12.06 0.05 -8.66
CA GLU A 202 -12.75 1.34 -8.57
C GLU A 202 -11.78 2.53 -8.61
N VAL A 203 -10.63 2.41 -7.93
CA VAL A 203 -9.58 3.43 -7.96
C VAL A 203 -9.04 3.59 -9.37
N ALA A 204 -8.75 2.48 -10.05
CA ALA A 204 -8.25 2.54 -11.40
C ALA A 204 -9.25 3.04 -12.44
N THR A 205 -10.52 2.63 -12.37
CA THR A 205 -11.56 3.16 -13.26
C THR A 205 -11.66 4.67 -13.13
N LYS A 206 -11.53 5.21 -11.91
CA LYS A 206 -11.48 6.66 -11.73
C LYS A 206 -10.26 7.31 -12.37
N ILE A 207 -9.08 6.70 -12.20
CA ILE A 207 -7.87 7.21 -12.84
C ILE A 207 -8.05 7.22 -14.37
N ALA A 208 -8.58 6.15 -14.96
CA ALA A 208 -8.87 6.08 -16.39
C ALA A 208 -9.88 7.15 -16.86
N LEU A 209 -10.93 7.42 -16.08
CA LEU A 209 -11.88 8.50 -16.38
C LEU A 209 -11.20 9.88 -16.37
N PHE A 210 -10.26 10.12 -15.46
CA PHE A 210 -9.47 11.37 -15.48
C PHE A 210 -8.54 11.47 -16.70
N MET A 211 -8.09 10.34 -17.25
CA MET A 211 -7.26 10.30 -18.46
C MET A 211 -8.06 10.67 -19.72
N GLU A 212 -9.33 10.27 -19.82
CA GLU A 212 -10.17 10.58 -20.99
C GLU A 212 -10.42 12.08 -21.17
N ASP A 213 -10.43 12.84 -20.06
CA ASP A 213 -10.62 14.30 -20.07
C ASP A 213 -9.30 15.09 -20.19
N SER A 214 -8.14 14.42 -20.12
CA SER A 214 -6.81 15.05 -20.14
C SER A 214 -6.18 14.95 -21.53
N ALA A 215 -5.48 15.99 -21.98
CA ALA A 215 -4.73 15.94 -23.24
C ALA A 215 -3.62 14.87 -23.17
N GLU A 216 -3.36 14.17 -24.28
CA GLU A 216 -2.56 12.93 -24.39
C GLU A 216 -1.13 12.97 -23.80
N ASP A 217 -0.63 14.13 -23.36
CA ASP A 217 0.73 14.35 -22.86
C ASP A 217 0.82 14.84 -21.39
N GLU A 218 -0.29 14.94 -20.65
CA GLU A 218 -0.24 15.35 -19.23
C GLU A 218 0.03 14.17 -18.29
N GLU A 219 1.05 14.32 -17.41
CA GLU A 219 1.32 13.34 -16.33
C GLU A 219 0.08 13.17 -15.45
N ILE A 220 -0.40 11.93 -15.34
CA ILE A 220 -1.61 11.60 -14.58
C ILE A 220 -1.39 11.97 -13.10
N PRO A 221 -2.22 12.85 -12.51
CA PRO A 221 -2.04 13.24 -11.13
C PRO A 221 -2.32 12.06 -10.19
N PRO A 222 -1.58 11.93 -9.07
CA PRO A 222 -1.79 10.88 -8.10
C PRO A 222 -3.18 10.99 -7.46
N VAL A 223 -3.95 9.90 -7.47
CA VAL A 223 -5.31 9.87 -6.92
C VAL A 223 -5.27 9.35 -5.48
N PHE A 224 -6.06 9.94 -4.59
CA PHE A 224 -6.18 9.47 -3.21
C PHE A 224 -6.63 8.00 -3.16
N ALA A 225 -5.87 7.17 -2.45
CA ALA A 225 -6.24 5.78 -2.20
C ALA A 225 -6.89 5.63 -0.81
N TYR A 226 -6.15 5.96 0.24
CA TYR A 226 -6.59 5.89 1.64
C TYR A 226 -5.66 6.69 2.55
N SER A 227 -6.09 6.93 3.79
CA SER A 227 -5.26 7.49 4.86
C SER A 227 -5.51 6.79 6.19
N LEU A 228 -4.50 6.81 7.04
CA LEU A 228 -4.51 6.33 8.41
C LEU A 228 -3.94 7.43 9.31
N GLY A 229 -4.80 8.02 10.15
CA GLY A 229 -4.39 8.85 11.27
C GLY A 229 -4.20 7.96 12.49
N LEU A 230 -2.94 7.69 12.86
CA LEU A 230 -2.61 6.82 13.99
C LEU A 230 -2.24 7.66 15.21
N MET A 231 -3.01 7.53 16.30
CA MET A 231 -2.71 8.21 17.55
C MET A 231 -1.75 7.36 18.38
N ILE A 232 -0.53 7.86 18.57
CA ILE A 232 0.47 7.21 19.44
C ILE A 232 0.75 8.07 20.66
N GLY A 233 0.94 7.43 21.81
CA GLY A 233 1.44 8.05 23.04
C GLY A 233 2.87 7.59 23.30
N ILE A 234 3.78 8.50 23.61
CA ILE A 234 5.15 8.16 24.01
C ILE A 234 5.30 8.55 25.47
N ARG A 235 5.62 7.59 26.33
CA ARG A 235 5.86 7.80 27.76
C ARG A 235 7.26 7.38 28.11
N GLN A 236 8.06 8.30 28.66
CA GLN A 236 9.36 7.96 29.21
C GLN A 236 9.20 7.27 30.56
N ILE A 237 9.96 6.21 30.78
CA ILE A 237 10.04 5.45 32.02
C ILE A 237 11.20 6.04 32.82
N THR A 238 11.07 7.29 33.25
CA THR A 238 12.02 7.91 34.18
C THR A 238 11.62 7.58 35.62
N HIS A 239 12.57 7.62 36.55
CA HIS A 239 12.32 7.35 37.97
C HIS A 239 11.50 8.46 38.65
N ASP A 240 11.30 9.59 37.98
CA ASP A 240 10.57 10.73 38.50
C ASP A 240 9.08 10.64 38.15
N GLN A 241 8.22 10.95 39.13
CA GLN A 241 6.80 10.57 39.15
C GLN A 241 5.91 11.34 38.16
N THR A 242 6.49 12.21 37.34
CA THR A 242 5.79 13.01 36.34
C THR A 242 5.63 12.22 35.04
N ASN A 243 4.78 11.19 35.06
CA ASN A 243 4.37 10.34 33.93
C ASN A 243 3.70 11.13 32.77
N HIS A 244 4.40 12.05 32.12
CA HIS A 244 3.88 12.80 31.00
C HIS A 244 3.92 11.91 29.76
N THR A 245 2.74 11.63 29.21
CA THR A 245 2.60 10.90 27.95
C THR A 245 2.38 11.91 26.85
N THR A 246 3.27 11.93 25.87
CA THR A 246 3.19 12.80 24.70
C THR A 246 2.37 12.10 23.64
N TYR A 247 1.22 12.67 23.29
CA TYR A 247 0.40 12.14 22.21
C TYR A 247 0.75 12.81 20.88
N LEU A 248 0.97 11.99 19.86
CA LEU A 248 1.24 12.41 18.50
C LEU A 248 0.27 11.72 17.56
N LEU A 249 -0.38 12.50 16.70
CA LEU A 249 -1.16 11.98 15.59
C LEU A 249 -0.22 11.82 14.40
N LEU A 250 -0.08 10.60 13.90
CA LEU A 250 0.71 10.27 12.71
C LEU A 250 -0.21 10.16 11.49
N PRO A 251 -0.24 11.16 10.58
CA PRO A 251 -1.16 11.19 9.46
C PRO A 251 -0.55 10.56 8.20
N PHE A 252 -0.67 9.24 8.09
CA PHE A 252 -0.25 8.55 6.87
C PHE A 252 -1.30 8.75 5.78
N ALA A 253 -0.91 9.35 4.66
CA ALA A 253 -1.77 9.53 3.49
C ALA A 253 -1.17 8.80 2.28
N PHE A 254 -1.98 8.00 1.59
CA PHE A 254 -1.52 7.17 0.47
C PHE A 254 -2.23 7.56 -0.81
N GLN A 255 -1.45 7.62 -1.88
CA GLN A 255 -1.92 7.95 -3.21
C GLN A 255 -1.61 6.80 -4.17
N ALA A 256 -2.54 6.55 -5.08
CA ALA A 256 -2.41 5.58 -6.14
C ALA A 256 -2.04 6.27 -7.44
N VAL A 257 -1.06 5.69 -8.14
CA VAL A 257 -0.62 6.10 -9.47
C VAL A 257 -0.79 4.90 -10.39
N LEU A 258 -1.41 5.10 -11.55
CA LEU A 258 -1.48 4.07 -12.58
C LEU A 258 -0.08 3.94 -13.21
N LEU A 259 0.44 2.71 -13.24
CA LEU A 259 1.68 2.45 -13.97
C LEU A 259 1.35 2.23 -15.45
N PRO A 260 2.19 2.72 -16.38
CA PRO A 260 2.02 2.42 -17.79
C PRO A 260 2.11 0.91 -18.01
N ASP A 261 1.27 0.38 -18.91
CA ASP A 261 1.19 -1.05 -19.19
C ASP A 261 2.53 -1.58 -19.68
N GLU A 262 3.25 -2.27 -18.80
CA GLU A 262 4.38 -3.11 -19.20
C GLU A 262 3.83 -4.46 -19.63
N ILE A 263 3.77 -4.71 -20.95
CA ILE A 263 3.38 -6.01 -21.52
C ILE A 263 4.20 -7.11 -20.83
N ALA A 264 3.54 -7.90 -19.98
CA ALA A 264 4.19 -8.85 -19.09
C ALA A 264 4.77 -10.07 -19.84
N PHE A 265 4.34 -10.30 -21.09
CA PHE A 265 4.73 -11.46 -21.88
C PHE A 265 5.92 -11.12 -22.82
N PRO A 266 7.15 -11.62 -22.54
CA PRO A 266 8.33 -11.25 -23.33
C PRO A 266 8.22 -11.55 -24.84
N PRO A 267 7.63 -12.67 -25.29
CA PRO A 267 7.41 -12.94 -26.72
C PRO A 267 6.49 -11.92 -27.41
N LEU A 268 5.42 -11.47 -26.74
CA LEU A 268 4.49 -10.47 -27.29
C LEU A 268 5.13 -9.09 -27.30
N ARG A 269 5.90 -8.74 -26.26
CA ARG A 269 6.71 -7.52 -26.23
C ARG A 269 7.70 -7.49 -27.40
N TRP A 270 8.35 -8.61 -27.71
CA TRP A 270 9.22 -8.73 -28.88
C TRP A 270 8.45 -8.64 -30.21
N LEU A 271 7.24 -9.19 -30.30
CA LEU A 271 6.42 -9.14 -31.52
C LEU A 271 5.87 -7.73 -31.79
N LEU A 272 5.41 -7.03 -30.75
CA LEU A 272 4.75 -5.72 -30.83
C LEU A 272 5.75 -4.56 -30.93
N ASN A 273 6.95 -4.70 -30.36
CA ASN A 273 8.03 -3.71 -30.53
C ASN A 273 8.84 -3.92 -31.82
N ARG A 274 8.42 -4.81 -32.72
CA ARG A 274 9.03 -4.87 -34.06
C ARG A 274 8.67 -3.57 -34.80
N PRO A 275 9.66 -2.88 -35.39
CA PRO A 275 9.34 -1.80 -36.32
C PRO A 275 8.42 -2.37 -37.41
N ARG A 276 7.29 -1.70 -37.66
CA ARG A 276 6.36 -2.12 -38.72
C ARG A 276 7.15 -2.16 -40.02
N PRO A 277 7.21 -3.32 -40.72
CA PRO A 277 7.90 -3.40 -42.00
C PRO A 277 7.20 -2.44 -42.97
N ALA A 278 7.96 -1.62 -43.70
CA ALA A 278 7.40 -0.65 -44.61
C ALA A 278 6.73 -1.34 -45.81
N THR A 279 7.07 -2.61 -46.06
CA THR A 279 6.53 -3.40 -47.18
C THR A 279 6.32 -4.88 -46.81
N ALA A 280 5.37 -5.53 -47.49
CA ALA A 280 5.07 -6.96 -47.31
C ALA A 280 6.26 -7.89 -47.61
N ARG A 281 7.21 -7.44 -48.45
CA ARG A 281 8.41 -8.18 -48.83
C ARG A 281 9.44 -8.23 -47.70
N GLU A 282 9.54 -7.18 -46.88
CA GLU A 282 10.35 -7.13 -45.67
C GLU A 282 9.74 -7.95 -44.52
N ALA A 283 8.41 -7.98 -44.42
CA ALA A 283 7.71 -8.81 -43.45
C ALA A 283 8.02 -10.31 -43.67
N PHE A 284 8.05 -10.74 -44.93
CA PHE A 284 8.29 -12.14 -45.30
C PHE A 284 9.76 -12.55 -45.11
N SER A 285 10.72 -11.66 -45.42
CA SER A 285 12.15 -11.93 -45.20
C SER A 285 12.50 -12.00 -43.71
N ALA A 286 11.93 -11.13 -42.88
CA ALA A 286 12.14 -11.13 -41.43
C ALA A 286 11.57 -12.38 -40.72
N LEU A 287 10.55 -13.01 -41.30
CA LEU A 287 9.89 -14.19 -40.75
C LEU A 287 10.62 -15.50 -41.09
N ILE A 288 11.31 -15.54 -42.24
CA ILE A 288 12.05 -16.71 -42.72
C ILE A 288 13.51 -16.72 -42.24
N LEU A 289 14.18 -15.56 -42.14
CA LEU A 289 15.64 -15.52 -41.99
C LEU A 289 16.16 -15.26 -40.57
N GLY A 290 15.31 -15.04 -39.56
CA GLY A 290 15.75 -15.05 -38.17
C GLY A 290 16.97 -14.18 -37.84
N ARG A 291 17.15 -13.03 -38.51
CA ARG A 291 17.97 -11.84 -38.19
C ARG A 291 18.36 -11.11 -39.49
N PRO A 292 18.25 -9.77 -39.58
CA PRO A 292 19.26 -9.01 -40.29
C PRO A 292 20.54 -8.99 -39.43
N ARG A 293 21.70 -9.21 -40.06
CA ARG A 293 22.99 -8.95 -39.42
C ARG A 293 23.09 -7.44 -39.15
N LEU A 294 23.52 -7.08 -37.94
CA LEU A 294 24.09 -5.76 -37.64
C LEU A 294 25.23 -5.45 -38.62
#